data_AF-A0A8S3SQQ8-F1
#
_entry.id   AF-A0A8S3SQQ8-F1
#
_cell.length_a   1.000
_cell.length_b   1.000
_cell.length_c   1.000
_cell.angle_alpha   90.00
_cell.angle_beta   90.00
_cell.angle_gamma   90.00
#
_symmetry.space_group_name_H-M   'P 1'
#
loop_
_entity.id
_entity.type
_entity.pdbx_description
1 polymer ?
#
loop_
_entity_poly.entity_id
_entity_poly.type
_entity_poly.pdbx_seq_one_letter_code
_entity_poly.pdbx_strand_id
1 'polypeptide(L)'
;MCVVYNPPSMSSYTQGLDRDITECLEQETAKYMKMGNVLLCGDFNARIANSPDYILNDDQSYLPLFDNYPIDKQILKRQSSDTTIDSRGKSLLDLCILNQLRILNGRVLGDVFGKYTCYTPNGSSVVDYVMVSESILDQILYFYVHNFMPTISDCHCILEWEMSSKFTVDDNDCNINMFDKSPNFIWSDESPTNFQTALLLPDIQTQIDTFNKSIIKESQSSVDEAAAELSHIFLSAATNSLKRNKLRNKKIKTKKWFDGDLYHLRNKLISYGKIYSKFPYDPLVRGHYYKLNKQYSKLRKFKYKEYKKSLVEQLQNLHDDNPKSYWKLINDLKNNDNKDHSSAVAPSVWVSHFNGLYQLHESFKERVAKLEKKAR
;
A
#
# COMPACT_ATOMS: atom_id res chain seq x y z
N MET A 1 -6.79 -4.85 12.06
CA MET A 1 -5.52 -5.45 11.59
C MET A 1 -4.37 -4.65 12.19
N CYS A 2 -3.36 -5.32 12.74
CA CYS A 2 -2.15 -4.72 13.30
C CYS A 2 -0.92 -5.38 12.66
N VAL A 3 0.09 -4.57 12.31
CA VAL A 3 1.38 -5.04 11.78
C VAL A 3 2.43 -4.94 12.87
N VAL A 4 3.07 -6.06 13.20
CA VAL A 4 4.01 -6.18 14.31
C VAL A 4 5.43 -6.31 13.78
N TYR A 5 6.35 -5.60 14.42
CA TYR A 5 7.79 -5.81 14.29
C TYR A 5 8.39 -5.90 15.70
N ASN A 6 8.71 -7.11 16.14
CA ASN A 6 9.45 -7.35 17.37
C ASN A 6 10.93 -7.52 17.02
N PRO A 7 11.81 -6.56 17.32
CA PRO A 7 13.21 -6.58 16.95
C PRO A 7 13.97 -7.79 17.54
N PRO A 8 15.07 -8.24 16.93
CA PRO A 8 15.89 -9.32 17.48
C PRO A 8 16.36 -9.02 18.90
N SER A 9 16.31 -10.01 19.81
CA SER A 9 16.57 -9.82 21.25
C SER A 9 17.94 -9.19 21.58
N MET A 10 18.94 -9.45 20.75
CA MET A 10 20.31 -8.92 20.90
C MET A 10 20.55 -7.62 20.11
N SER A 11 19.52 -7.03 19.53
CA SER A 11 19.66 -5.79 18.75
C SER A 11 19.86 -4.58 19.66
N SER A 12 20.61 -3.58 19.19
CA SER A 12 20.77 -2.30 19.90
C SER A 12 19.45 -1.57 20.09
N TYR A 13 18.48 -1.81 19.19
CA TYR A 13 17.14 -1.25 19.30
C TYR A 13 16.38 -1.84 20.49
N THR A 14 16.45 -3.17 20.67
CA THR A 14 15.81 -3.85 21.82
C THR A 14 16.40 -3.39 23.15
N GLN A 15 17.72 -3.18 23.21
CA GLN A 15 18.39 -2.69 24.42
C GLN A 15 17.99 -1.27 24.82
N GLY A 16 17.50 -0.47 23.86
CA GLY A 16 17.02 0.89 24.10
C GLY A 16 15.52 1.00 24.37
N LEU A 17 14.78 -0.11 24.44
CA LEU A 17 13.36 -0.11 24.75
C LEU A 17 13.13 -0.19 26.26
N ASP A 18 12.37 0.76 26.79
CA ASP A 18 11.95 0.78 28.20
C ASP A 18 10.80 -0.18 28.50
N ARG A 19 10.22 -0.83 27.48
CA ARG A 19 9.04 -1.70 27.60
C ARG A 19 9.20 -2.99 26.81
N ASP A 20 8.67 -4.08 27.34
CA ASP A 20 8.54 -5.34 26.61
C ASP A 20 7.43 -5.21 25.56
N ILE A 21 7.78 -5.44 24.30
CA ILE A 21 6.84 -5.40 23.18
C ILE A 21 5.76 -6.47 23.33
N THR A 22 6.11 -7.62 23.90
CA THR A 22 5.17 -8.73 24.11
C THR A 22 4.06 -8.30 25.06
N GLU A 23 4.42 -7.62 26.15
CA GLU A 23 3.47 -7.09 27.13
C GLU A 23 2.57 -5.99 26.52
N CYS A 24 3.17 -5.06 25.76
CA CYS A 24 2.40 -4.07 25.01
C CYS A 24 1.40 -4.73 24.04
N LEU A 25 1.84 -5.75 23.31
CA LEU A 25 1.01 -6.45 22.35
C LEU A 25 -0.16 -7.16 23.04
N GLU A 26 0.06 -7.77 24.20
CA GLU A 26 -0.98 -8.41 24.99
C GLU A 26 -2.04 -7.40 25.46
N GLN A 27 -1.60 -6.26 26.02
CA GLN A 27 -2.50 -5.20 26.48
C GLN A 27 -3.34 -4.61 25.35
N GLU A 28 -2.71 -4.33 24.20
CA GLU A 28 -3.41 -3.80 23.03
C GLU A 28 -4.36 -4.84 22.42
N THR A 29 -3.94 -6.09 22.33
CA THR A 29 -4.78 -7.18 21.84
C THR A 29 -6.03 -7.32 22.69
N ALA A 30 -5.89 -7.38 24.01
CA ALA A 30 -7.03 -7.45 24.94
C ALA A 30 -7.98 -6.24 24.84
N LYS A 31 -7.43 -5.04 24.56
CA LYS A 31 -8.23 -3.83 24.33
C LYS A 31 -9.05 -3.94 23.04
N TYR A 32 -8.42 -4.27 21.92
CA TYR A 32 -9.08 -4.28 20.61
C TYR A 32 -9.99 -5.47 20.41
N MET A 33 -9.74 -6.60 21.08
CA MET A 33 -10.67 -7.75 21.06
C MET A 33 -12.05 -7.41 21.61
N LYS A 34 -12.16 -6.45 22.52
CA LYS A 34 -13.46 -5.95 23.02
C LYS A 34 -14.23 -5.15 21.96
N MET A 35 -13.54 -4.61 20.96
CA MET A 35 -14.13 -3.81 19.88
C MET A 35 -14.46 -4.65 18.65
N GLY A 36 -13.80 -5.80 18.47
CA GLY A 36 -14.04 -6.70 17.36
C GLY A 36 -12.93 -7.74 17.19
N ASN A 37 -12.99 -8.46 16.07
CA ASN A 37 -11.99 -9.49 15.76
C ASN A 37 -10.63 -8.88 15.43
N VAL A 38 -9.56 -9.52 15.88
CA VAL A 38 -8.19 -9.04 15.73
C VAL A 38 -7.45 -9.90 14.70
N LEU A 39 -6.64 -9.23 13.88
CA LEU A 39 -5.67 -9.86 12.99
C LEU A 39 -4.31 -9.19 13.24
N LEU A 40 -3.31 -10.01 13.59
CA LEU A 40 -1.93 -9.59 13.80
C LEU A 40 -1.05 -10.21 12.71
N CYS A 41 -0.16 -9.43 12.11
CA CYS A 41 0.78 -9.96 11.12
C CYS A 41 2.14 -9.27 11.18
N GLY A 42 3.20 -9.96 10.78
CA GLY A 42 4.54 -9.34 10.66
C GLY A 42 5.64 -10.20 11.26
N ASP A 43 6.77 -9.58 11.56
CA ASP A 43 7.97 -10.23 12.08
C ASP A 43 7.97 -10.20 13.61
N PHE A 44 7.74 -11.35 14.22
CA PHE A 44 7.72 -11.50 15.68
C PHE A 44 9.10 -11.87 16.24
N ASN A 45 10.08 -12.17 15.38
CA ASN A 45 11.38 -12.73 15.75
C ASN A 45 11.28 -13.88 16.77
N ALA A 46 10.21 -14.67 16.72
CA ALA A 46 9.91 -15.73 17.68
C ALA A 46 9.79 -17.07 16.95
N ARG A 47 10.37 -18.14 17.50
CA ARG A 47 10.35 -19.48 16.88
C ARG A 47 9.50 -20.40 17.74
N ILE A 48 8.44 -20.96 17.15
CA ILE A 48 7.43 -21.75 17.89
C ILE A 48 7.34 -23.22 17.45
N ALA A 49 8.11 -23.60 16.42
CA ALA A 49 8.04 -24.91 15.79
C ALA A 49 6.59 -25.37 15.50
N ASN A 50 6.28 -26.62 15.85
CA ASN A 50 4.97 -27.25 15.73
C ASN A 50 4.10 -27.13 16.99
N SER A 51 4.48 -26.27 17.94
CA SER A 51 3.73 -26.11 19.17
C SER A 51 2.30 -25.62 18.92
N PRO A 52 1.31 -26.15 19.66
CA PRO A 52 -0.07 -25.72 19.55
C PRO A 52 -0.24 -24.31 20.13
N ASP A 53 -1.06 -23.54 19.44
CA ASP A 53 -1.52 -22.17 19.75
C ASP A 53 -2.94 -22.17 20.36
N TYR A 54 -3.34 -23.31 20.92
CA TYR A 54 -4.64 -23.59 21.50
C TYR A 54 -4.50 -24.69 22.57
N ILE A 55 -5.49 -24.80 23.45
CA ILE A 55 -5.54 -25.80 24.51
C ILE A 55 -5.90 -27.16 23.90
N LEU A 56 -5.06 -28.16 24.12
CA LEU A 56 -5.31 -29.51 23.61
C LEU A 56 -6.41 -30.20 24.42
N ASN A 57 -7.37 -30.80 23.72
CA ASN A 57 -8.54 -31.47 24.31
C ASN A 57 -9.33 -30.55 25.25
N ASP A 58 -9.53 -29.31 24.84
CA ASP A 58 -10.39 -28.38 25.54
C ASP A 58 -11.84 -28.82 25.38
N ASP A 59 -12.36 -29.57 26.35
CA ASP A 59 -13.73 -30.06 26.37
C ASP A 59 -14.33 -30.00 27.78
N GLN A 60 -15.66 -30.06 27.84
CA GLN A 60 -16.42 -30.12 29.09
C GLN A 60 -16.75 -31.57 29.51
N SER A 61 -16.15 -32.56 28.85
CA SER A 61 -16.53 -33.97 29.01
C SER A 61 -16.28 -34.49 30.42
N TYR A 62 -15.30 -33.92 31.11
CA TYR A 62 -14.82 -34.41 32.42
C TYR A 62 -14.92 -33.40 33.56
N LEU A 63 -15.13 -32.12 33.27
CA LEU A 63 -15.19 -31.05 34.25
C LEU A 63 -16.32 -30.06 33.93
N PRO A 64 -17.22 -29.75 34.88
CA PRO A 64 -18.19 -28.67 34.71
C PRO A 64 -17.44 -27.33 34.77
N LEU A 65 -17.23 -26.71 33.61
CA LEU A 65 -16.66 -25.38 33.49
C LEU A 65 -17.76 -24.32 33.65
N PHE A 66 -17.37 -23.08 33.94
CA PHE A 66 -18.31 -21.95 33.97
C PHE A 66 -18.95 -21.75 32.60
N ASP A 67 -20.22 -21.34 32.55
CA ASP A 67 -21.00 -21.16 31.30
C ASP A 67 -20.32 -20.26 30.27
N ASN A 68 -19.47 -19.34 30.72
CA ASN A 68 -18.77 -18.36 29.88
C ASN A 68 -17.33 -18.76 29.52
N TYR A 69 -16.90 -20.00 29.82
CA TYR A 69 -15.58 -20.48 29.42
C TYR A 69 -15.53 -20.69 27.90
N PRO A 70 -14.67 -19.96 27.18
CA PRO A 70 -14.56 -20.10 25.74
C PRO A 70 -13.76 -21.35 25.40
N ILE A 71 -14.44 -22.39 24.93
CA ILE A 71 -13.82 -23.65 24.52
C ILE A 71 -13.14 -23.46 23.16
N ASP A 72 -11.87 -23.84 23.07
CA ASP A 72 -11.13 -23.85 21.82
C ASP A 72 -11.72 -24.88 20.83
N LYS A 73 -11.99 -24.45 19.60
CA LYS A 73 -12.48 -25.34 18.55
C LYS A 73 -11.40 -26.35 18.16
N GLN A 74 -11.82 -27.56 17.79
CA GLN A 74 -10.93 -28.53 17.19
C GLN A 74 -10.52 -28.09 15.79
N ILE A 75 -9.32 -27.51 15.68
CA ILE A 75 -8.74 -27.02 14.43
C ILE A 75 -7.61 -27.92 13.93
N LEU A 76 -7.24 -27.74 12.66
CA LEU A 76 -6.11 -28.45 12.06
C LEU A 76 -4.80 -28.13 12.79
N LYS A 77 -4.00 -29.17 13.04
CA LYS A 77 -2.67 -29.01 13.65
C LYS A 77 -1.73 -28.30 12.68
N ARG A 78 -0.89 -27.42 13.24
CA ARG A 78 0.15 -26.74 12.48
C ARG A 78 1.29 -27.69 12.14
N GLN A 79 1.90 -27.46 10.99
CA GLN A 79 3.21 -27.99 10.63
C GLN A 79 4.18 -26.84 10.41
N SER A 80 5.47 -27.09 10.58
CA SER A 80 6.53 -26.11 10.39
C SER A 80 7.78 -26.82 9.93
N SER A 81 8.45 -26.22 8.95
CA SER A 81 9.79 -26.58 8.54
C SER A 81 10.82 -26.21 9.60
N ASP A 82 10.51 -25.24 10.47
CA ASP A 82 11.32 -24.86 11.60
C ASP A 82 10.97 -25.73 12.82
N THR A 83 11.96 -26.41 13.39
CA THR A 83 11.78 -27.28 14.55
C THR A 83 12.23 -26.66 15.86
N THR A 84 12.72 -25.42 15.84
CA THR A 84 13.27 -24.75 17.02
C THR A 84 12.20 -23.96 17.77
N ILE A 85 12.26 -24.00 19.09
CA ILE A 85 11.44 -23.16 19.98
C ILE A 85 12.37 -22.27 20.80
N ASP A 86 12.12 -20.96 20.83
CA ASP A 86 12.82 -20.01 21.70
C ASP A 86 11.92 -19.46 22.81
N SER A 87 12.51 -18.69 23.75
CA SER A 87 11.76 -18.10 24.87
C SER A 87 10.65 -17.16 24.40
N ARG A 88 10.93 -16.33 23.39
CA ARG A 88 9.94 -15.45 22.76
C ARG A 88 8.82 -16.22 22.08
N GLY A 89 9.15 -17.36 21.49
CA GLY A 89 8.17 -18.29 20.94
C GLY A 89 7.19 -18.82 21.98
N LYS A 90 7.67 -19.13 23.19
CA LYS A 90 6.78 -19.52 24.28
C LYS A 90 5.83 -18.39 24.68
N SER A 91 6.36 -17.18 24.89
CA SER A 91 5.53 -16.01 25.20
C SER A 91 4.52 -15.68 24.10
N LEU A 92 4.89 -15.87 22.83
CA LEU A 92 3.97 -15.70 21.70
C LEU A 92 2.85 -16.73 21.72
N LEU A 93 3.15 -18.00 22.06
CA LEU A 93 2.14 -19.05 22.20
C LEU A 93 1.20 -18.77 23.37
N ASP A 94 1.74 -18.31 24.50
CA ASP A 94 0.93 -17.91 25.66
C ASP A 94 -0.04 -16.78 25.27
N LEU A 95 0.44 -15.75 24.57
CA LEU A 95 -0.40 -14.68 24.03
C LEU A 95 -1.49 -15.24 23.10
N CYS A 96 -1.17 -16.23 22.26
CA CYS A 96 -2.15 -16.84 21.37
C CYS A 96 -3.25 -17.60 22.13
N ILE A 97 -2.85 -18.43 23.09
CA ILE A 97 -3.75 -19.25 23.89
C ILE A 97 -4.66 -18.36 24.74
N LEU A 98 -4.10 -17.38 25.45
CA LEU A 98 -4.85 -16.47 26.33
C LEU A 98 -5.91 -15.65 25.60
N ASN A 99 -5.66 -15.32 24.33
CA ASN A 99 -6.52 -14.46 23.52
C ASN A 99 -7.30 -15.22 22.43
N GLN A 100 -7.29 -16.55 22.41
CA GLN A 100 -7.89 -17.37 21.33
C GLN A 100 -7.48 -16.91 19.91
N LEU A 101 -6.20 -16.57 19.74
CA LEU A 101 -5.61 -16.27 18.44
C LEU A 101 -5.06 -17.54 17.81
N ARG A 102 -5.29 -17.69 16.52
CA ARG A 102 -4.85 -18.83 15.72
C ARG A 102 -3.87 -18.40 14.65
N ILE A 103 -2.71 -19.04 14.64
CA ILE A 103 -1.67 -18.85 13.63
C ILE A 103 -2.07 -19.55 12.33
N LEU A 104 -1.95 -18.84 11.21
CA LEU A 104 -2.27 -19.37 9.87
C LEU A 104 -1.13 -20.20 9.28
N ASN A 105 0.12 -19.81 9.54
CA ASN A 105 1.32 -20.48 9.05
C ASN A 105 1.31 -21.97 9.42
N GLY A 106 1.48 -22.85 8.45
CA GLY A 106 1.51 -24.29 8.71
C GLY A 106 0.16 -24.98 8.84
N ARG A 107 -0.96 -24.27 8.67
CA ARG A 107 -2.31 -24.81 8.91
C ARG A 107 -3.25 -24.62 7.73
N VAL A 108 -3.19 -23.46 7.09
CA VAL A 108 -4.15 -23.05 6.05
C VAL A 108 -3.70 -23.52 4.67
N LEU A 109 -4.68 -23.69 3.77
CA LEU A 109 -4.44 -24.00 2.37
C LEU A 109 -3.45 -22.99 1.75
N GLY A 110 -2.39 -23.51 1.13
CA GLY A 110 -1.28 -22.73 0.56
C GLY A 110 0.03 -22.84 1.35
N ASP A 111 -0.04 -23.15 2.65
CA ASP A 111 1.15 -23.33 3.51
C ASP A 111 0.99 -24.46 4.55
N VAL A 112 0.31 -25.54 4.19
CA VAL A 112 0.04 -26.68 5.09
C VAL A 112 1.31 -27.33 5.66
N PHE A 113 2.48 -27.13 5.03
CA PHE A 113 3.77 -27.66 5.49
C PHE A 113 4.59 -26.66 6.33
N GLY A 114 4.12 -25.41 6.47
CA GLY A 114 4.77 -24.34 7.22
C GLY A 114 6.16 -24.00 6.70
N LYS A 115 6.22 -23.36 5.53
CA LYS A 115 7.49 -22.96 4.90
C LYS A 115 8.23 -21.94 5.75
N TYR A 116 9.55 -21.89 5.54
CA TYR A 116 10.40 -20.83 6.07
C TYR A 116 9.96 -19.45 5.59
N THR A 117 9.94 -18.51 6.53
CA THR A 117 9.59 -17.11 6.26
C THR A 117 10.83 -16.21 6.23
N CYS A 118 11.95 -16.65 6.82
CA CYS A 118 13.19 -15.89 6.86
C CYS A 118 14.41 -16.76 6.55
N TYR A 119 15.35 -16.21 5.78
CA TYR A 119 16.57 -16.85 5.28
C TYR A 119 17.78 -15.97 5.58
N THR A 120 18.57 -16.37 6.57
CA THR A 120 19.76 -15.64 7.02
C THR A 120 21.04 -16.39 6.69
N PRO A 121 22.21 -15.70 6.68
CA PRO A 121 23.49 -16.36 6.53
C PRO A 121 23.79 -17.42 7.59
N ASN A 122 23.02 -17.49 8.69
CA ASN A 122 23.18 -18.46 9.77
C ASN A 122 22.20 -19.64 9.65
N GLY A 123 21.08 -19.46 8.95
CA GLY A 123 20.08 -20.50 8.77
C GLY A 123 18.73 -19.92 8.34
N SER A 124 17.72 -20.77 8.30
CA SER A 124 16.35 -20.38 7.94
C SER A 124 15.44 -20.56 9.15
N SER A 125 14.43 -19.71 9.29
CA SER A 125 13.50 -19.73 10.41
C SER A 125 12.08 -19.36 9.99
N VAL A 126 11.11 -19.78 10.80
CA VAL A 126 9.74 -19.24 10.75
C VAL A 126 9.64 -18.24 11.89
N VAL A 127 9.54 -16.96 11.54
CA VAL A 127 9.47 -15.83 12.50
C VAL A 127 8.42 -14.80 12.12
N ASP A 128 7.95 -14.85 10.88
CA ASP A 128 6.89 -14.00 10.38
C ASP A 128 5.57 -14.78 10.44
N TYR A 129 4.60 -14.27 11.19
CA TYR A 129 3.32 -14.95 11.39
C TYR A 129 2.16 -14.08 10.96
N VAL A 130 1.07 -14.73 10.55
CA VAL A 130 -0.26 -14.13 10.52
C VAL A 130 -1.12 -14.88 11.52
N MET A 131 -1.77 -14.13 12.41
CA MET A 131 -2.59 -14.64 13.50
C MET A 131 -3.94 -13.95 13.47
N VAL A 132 -4.99 -14.71 13.70
CA VAL A 132 -6.37 -14.23 13.63
C VAL A 132 -7.16 -14.70 14.84
N SER A 133 -8.15 -13.92 15.27
CA SER A 133 -9.14 -14.43 16.24
C SER A 133 -9.79 -15.70 15.70
N GLU A 134 -9.99 -16.69 16.57
CA GLU A 134 -10.59 -17.98 16.19
C GLU A 134 -11.94 -17.81 15.46
N SER A 135 -12.72 -16.81 15.86
CA SER A 135 -14.01 -16.45 15.27
C SER A 135 -13.97 -16.16 13.75
N ILE A 136 -12.83 -15.70 13.23
CA ILE A 136 -12.65 -15.36 11.81
C ILE A 136 -11.75 -16.35 11.08
N LEU A 137 -11.32 -17.43 11.73
CA LEU A 137 -10.46 -18.43 11.11
C LEU A 137 -11.15 -19.08 9.88
N ASP A 138 -12.45 -19.36 9.99
CA ASP A 138 -13.27 -19.93 8.92
C ASP A 138 -13.47 -18.98 7.72
N GLN A 139 -13.15 -17.69 7.89
CA GLN A 139 -13.22 -16.68 6.82
C GLN A 139 -11.91 -16.62 6.00
N ILE A 140 -10.83 -17.25 6.47
CA ILE A 140 -9.56 -17.29 5.75
C ILE A 140 -9.66 -18.33 4.64
N LEU A 141 -9.58 -17.88 3.40
CA LEU A 141 -9.66 -18.73 2.21
C LEU A 141 -8.30 -19.33 1.86
N TYR A 142 -7.24 -18.54 2.03
CA TYR A 142 -5.92 -18.88 1.54
C TYR A 142 -4.82 -18.21 2.36
N PHE A 143 -3.68 -18.89 2.54
CA PHE A 143 -2.47 -18.33 3.12
C PHE A 143 -1.23 -18.94 2.45
N TYR A 144 -0.31 -18.09 1.99
CA TYR A 144 0.86 -18.51 1.23
C TYR A 144 2.12 -17.75 1.61
N VAL A 145 3.17 -18.52 1.86
CA VAL A 145 4.54 -18.01 1.97
C VAL A 145 5.19 -18.07 0.60
N HIS A 146 5.52 -16.90 0.05
CA HIS A 146 6.23 -16.80 -1.22
C HIS A 146 7.66 -17.33 -1.11
N ASN A 147 8.21 -17.74 -2.26
CA ASN A 147 9.63 -18.03 -2.33
C ASN A 147 10.43 -16.76 -1.99
N PHE A 148 11.60 -16.94 -1.40
CA PHE A 148 12.49 -15.86 -1.04
C PHE A 148 12.87 -15.01 -2.26
N MET A 149 12.54 -13.72 -2.19
CA MET A 149 12.79 -12.73 -3.23
C MET A 149 13.86 -11.72 -2.79
N PRO A 150 15.13 -11.92 -3.19
CA PRO A 150 16.27 -11.15 -2.69
C PRO A 150 16.32 -9.69 -3.18
N THR A 151 15.34 -9.29 -4.00
CA THR A 151 15.21 -7.92 -4.51
C THR A 151 14.12 -7.12 -3.81
N ILE A 152 13.33 -7.77 -2.95
CA ILE A 152 12.26 -7.15 -2.17
C ILE A 152 12.66 -7.08 -0.70
N SER A 153 13.22 -8.17 -0.17
CA SER A 153 13.74 -8.24 1.18
C SER A 153 15.16 -8.82 1.17
N ASP A 154 15.93 -8.51 2.21
CA ASP A 154 17.27 -9.03 2.46
C ASP A 154 17.27 -10.44 3.06
N CYS A 155 16.26 -10.78 3.86
CA CYS A 155 16.09 -12.13 4.41
C CYS A 155 14.65 -12.64 4.51
N HIS A 156 13.61 -11.82 4.45
CA HIS A 156 12.23 -12.26 4.66
C HIS A 156 11.49 -12.61 3.36
N CYS A 157 10.52 -13.51 3.46
CA CYS A 157 9.56 -13.86 2.42
C CYS A 157 8.31 -12.99 2.53
N ILE A 158 7.59 -12.85 1.42
CA ILE A 158 6.27 -12.22 1.44
C ILE A 158 5.26 -13.24 1.97
N LEU A 159 4.44 -12.79 2.91
CA LEU A 159 3.23 -13.49 3.35
C LEU A 159 2.04 -12.91 2.60
N GLU A 160 1.24 -13.80 2.00
CA GLU A 160 0.00 -13.47 1.31
C GLU A 160 -1.14 -14.24 1.96
N TRP A 161 -2.28 -13.58 2.16
CA TRP A 161 -3.49 -14.24 2.63
C TRP A 161 -4.73 -13.62 2.00
N GLU A 162 -5.77 -14.43 1.89
CA GLU A 162 -7.07 -14.02 1.38
C GLU A 162 -8.13 -14.34 2.43
N MET A 163 -9.03 -13.39 2.66
CA MET A 163 -10.15 -13.55 3.57
C MET A 163 -11.46 -13.12 2.91
N SER A 164 -12.53 -13.86 3.19
CA SER A 164 -13.89 -13.46 2.81
C SER A 164 -14.48 -12.61 3.92
N SER A 165 -14.89 -11.40 3.60
CA SER A 165 -15.64 -10.55 4.53
C SER A 165 -16.92 -10.06 3.87
N LYS A 166 -18.02 -10.12 4.62
CA LYS A 166 -19.27 -9.46 4.23
C LYS A 166 -19.19 -8.02 4.72
N PHE A 167 -18.79 -7.11 3.84
CA PHE A 167 -18.88 -5.70 4.13
C PHE A 167 -20.36 -5.31 4.07
N THR A 168 -20.98 -5.07 5.23
CA THR A 168 -22.15 -4.21 5.28
C THR A 168 -21.62 -2.79 5.11
N VAL A 169 -21.72 -2.28 3.89
CA VAL A 169 -21.54 -0.85 3.68
C VAL A 169 -22.73 -0.19 4.37
N ASP A 170 -22.51 0.39 5.55
CA ASP A 170 -23.45 1.40 6.03
C ASP A 170 -23.36 2.53 5.00
N ASP A 171 -24.39 2.68 4.18
CA ASP A 171 -24.49 3.68 3.10
C ASP A 171 -24.29 5.13 3.60
N ASN A 172 -24.19 5.35 4.92
CA ASN A 172 -24.15 6.66 5.54
C ASN A 172 -22.73 7.20 5.84
N ASP A 173 -21.65 6.41 5.81
CA ASP A 173 -20.33 6.89 6.29
C ASP A 173 -19.11 6.63 5.39
N CYS A 174 -19.28 6.05 4.19
CA CYS A 174 -18.20 5.96 3.21
C CYS A 174 -18.36 6.94 2.05
N ASN A 175 -18.57 8.23 2.35
CA ASN A 175 -18.18 9.31 1.43
C ASN A 175 -16.65 9.50 1.44
N ILE A 176 -15.89 8.40 1.36
CA ILE A 176 -14.58 8.51 0.73
C ILE A 176 -14.94 8.70 -0.74
N ASN A 177 -15.02 9.97 -1.15
CA ASN A 177 -14.90 10.36 -2.55
C ASN A 177 -13.53 9.83 -3.02
N MET A 178 -13.46 8.53 -3.36
CA MET A 178 -12.66 8.11 -4.47
C MET A 178 -13.20 8.95 -5.61
N PHE A 179 -12.58 10.12 -5.81
CA PHE A 179 -12.77 10.91 -7.00
C PHE A 179 -12.40 9.96 -8.14
N ASP A 180 -13.39 9.22 -8.61
CA ASP A 180 -13.25 8.32 -9.72
C ASP A 180 -12.77 9.22 -10.84
N LYS A 181 -11.50 9.04 -11.20
CA LYS A 181 -10.75 10.08 -11.89
C LYS A 181 -11.51 10.34 -13.18
N SER A 182 -12.14 11.52 -13.29
CA SER A 182 -13.08 11.78 -14.37
C SER A 182 -12.42 11.44 -15.70
N PRO A 183 -13.11 10.71 -16.60
CA PRO A 183 -12.47 10.20 -17.80
C PRO A 183 -11.82 11.35 -18.57
N ASN A 184 -10.50 11.25 -18.80
CA ASN A 184 -9.77 12.28 -19.54
C ASN A 184 -10.18 12.21 -21.01
N PHE A 185 -10.95 13.18 -21.48
CA PHE A 185 -11.32 13.32 -22.89
C PHE A 185 -10.27 14.11 -23.67
N ILE A 186 -10.12 13.79 -24.95
CA ILE A 186 -9.29 14.55 -25.88
C ILE A 186 -10.18 15.60 -26.54
N TRP A 187 -9.82 16.88 -26.38
CA TRP A 187 -10.45 17.99 -27.08
C TRP A 187 -9.62 18.32 -28.34
N SER A 188 -10.19 18.02 -29.50
CA SER A 188 -9.62 18.23 -30.85
C SER A 188 -10.46 19.24 -31.63
N ASP A 189 -10.03 19.63 -32.83
CA ASP A 189 -10.73 20.65 -33.64
C ASP A 189 -12.18 20.26 -34.00
N GLU A 190 -12.47 18.95 -34.11
CA GLU A 190 -13.83 18.42 -34.36
C GLU A 190 -14.63 18.17 -33.07
N SER A 191 -14.01 18.28 -31.89
CA SER A 191 -14.66 18.01 -30.61
C SER A 191 -15.82 18.97 -30.30
N PRO A 192 -15.73 20.30 -30.57
CA PRO A 192 -16.84 21.21 -30.33
C PRO A 192 -18.12 20.84 -31.09
N THR A 193 -18.00 20.54 -32.39
CA THR A 193 -19.15 20.18 -33.24
C THR A 193 -19.76 18.85 -32.85
N ASN A 194 -18.92 17.85 -32.54
CA ASN A 194 -19.39 16.54 -32.09
C ASN A 194 -20.07 16.63 -30.71
N PHE A 195 -19.53 17.44 -29.80
CA PHE A 195 -20.12 17.64 -28.47
C PHE A 195 -21.46 18.36 -28.56
N GLN A 196 -21.56 19.41 -29.37
CA GLN A 196 -22.83 20.09 -29.65
C GLN A 196 -23.87 19.13 -30.25
N THR A 197 -23.46 18.26 -31.17
CA THR A 197 -24.34 17.25 -31.76
C THR A 197 -24.80 16.23 -30.71
N ALA A 198 -23.93 15.84 -29.78
CA ALA A 198 -24.30 14.94 -28.69
C ALA A 198 -25.28 15.58 -27.70
N LEU A 199 -25.17 16.88 -27.40
CA LEU A 199 -26.14 17.59 -26.56
C LEU A 199 -27.55 17.57 -27.15
N LEU A 200 -27.68 17.46 -28.47
CA LEU A 200 -28.97 17.36 -29.17
C LEU A 200 -29.53 15.93 -29.22
N LEU A 201 -28.83 14.93 -28.69
CA LEU A 201 -29.35 13.57 -28.64
C LEU A 201 -30.57 13.50 -27.70
N PRO A 202 -31.61 12.73 -28.05
CA PRO A 202 -32.85 12.65 -27.26
C PRO A 202 -32.62 12.33 -25.77
N ASP A 203 -31.69 11.43 -25.48
CA ASP A 203 -31.38 10.99 -24.12
C ASP A 203 -30.69 12.06 -23.28
N ILE A 204 -29.98 13.01 -23.91
CA ILE A 204 -29.32 14.12 -23.22
C ILE A 204 -30.28 15.30 -23.12
N GLN A 205 -31.06 15.57 -24.17
CA GLN A 205 -32.06 16.61 -24.15
C GLN A 205 -33.13 16.35 -23.08
N THR A 206 -33.54 15.09 -22.87
CA THR A 206 -34.44 14.71 -21.78
C THR A 206 -33.83 14.95 -20.40
N GLN A 207 -32.53 14.73 -20.21
CA GLN A 207 -31.83 15.07 -18.96
C GLN A 207 -31.76 16.58 -18.75
N ILE A 208 -31.45 17.35 -19.81
CA ILE A 208 -31.42 18.82 -19.77
C ILE A 208 -32.81 19.38 -19.43
N ASP A 209 -33.87 18.84 -20.04
CA ASP A 209 -35.24 19.27 -19.78
C ASP A 209 -35.69 18.92 -18.36
N THR A 210 -35.20 17.80 -17.81
CA THR A 210 -35.46 17.39 -16.42
C THR A 210 -34.74 18.33 -15.46
N PHE A 211 -33.47 18.64 -15.72
CA PHE A 211 -32.69 19.60 -14.95
C PHE A 211 -33.29 21.00 -14.98
N ASN A 212 -33.74 21.48 -16.13
CA ASN A 212 -34.38 22.80 -16.24
C ASN A 212 -35.74 22.89 -15.52
N LYS A 213 -36.39 21.75 -15.26
CA LYS A 213 -37.65 21.68 -14.48
C LYS A 213 -37.40 21.49 -12.99
N SER A 214 -36.18 21.17 -12.56
CA SER A 214 -35.86 20.95 -11.16
C SER A 214 -35.84 22.29 -10.40
N ILE A 215 -36.42 22.30 -9.21
CA ILE A 215 -36.43 23.49 -8.34
C ILE A 215 -35.25 23.37 -7.39
N ILE A 216 -34.23 24.19 -7.61
CA ILE A 216 -33.07 24.28 -6.71
C ILE A 216 -33.50 25.06 -5.47
N LYS A 217 -33.49 24.41 -4.30
CA LYS A 217 -33.81 25.06 -3.02
C LYS A 217 -32.56 25.77 -2.48
N GLU A 218 -32.75 26.76 -1.60
CA GLU A 218 -31.65 27.46 -0.92
C GLU A 218 -31.02 26.60 0.20
N SER A 219 -30.56 25.40 -0.13
CA SER A 219 -29.81 24.53 0.79
C SER A 219 -28.56 23.97 0.12
N GLN A 220 -27.50 23.76 0.90
CA GLN A 220 -26.21 23.25 0.38
C GLN A 220 -26.39 21.89 -0.34
N SER A 221 -27.17 20.96 0.25
CA SER A 221 -27.47 19.66 -0.38
C SER A 221 -28.13 19.81 -1.74
N SER A 222 -29.08 20.73 -1.87
CA SER A 222 -29.79 20.95 -3.14
C SER A 222 -28.88 21.53 -4.23
N VAL A 223 -27.89 22.35 -3.84
CA VAL A 223 -26.88 22.88 -4.76
C VAL A 223 -25.90 21.80 -5.19
N ASP A 224 -25.47 20.94 -4.26
CA ASP A 224 -24.54 19.84 -4.55
C ASP A 224 -25.19 18.79 -5.46
N GLU A 225 -26.47 18.47 -5.24
CA GLU A 225 -27.27 17.59 -6.10
C GLU A 225 -27.40 18.17 -7.52
N ALA A 226 -27.74 19.46 -7.65
CA ALA A 226 -27.82 20.12 -8.94
C ALA A 226 -26.47 20.16 -9.68
N ALA A 227 -25.37 20.38 -8.96
CA ALA A 227 -24.03 20.36 -9.53
C ALA A 227 -23.64 18.94 -10.01
N ALA A 228 -24.05 17.89 -9.29
CA ALA A 228 -23.84 16.51 -9.67
C ALA A 228 -24.64 16.14 -10.93
N GLU A 229 -25.92 16.54 -11.01
CA GLU A 229 -26.77 16.32 -12.19
C GLU A 229 -26.20 17.01 -13.44
N LEU A 230 -25.79 18.26 -13.31
CA LEU A 230 -25.18 19.03 -14.40
C LEU A 230 -23.85 18.41 -14.85
N SER A 231 -23.04 17.95 -13.90
CA SER A 231 -21.79 17.23 -14.19
C SER A 231 -22.06 15.92 -14.94
N HIS A 232 -23.12 15.19 -14.56
CA HIS A 232 -23.53 13.97 -15.24
C HIS A 232 -23.92 14.23 -16.69
N ILE A 233 -24.74 15.27 -16.95
CA ILE A 233 -25.13 15.67 -18.31
C ILE A 233 -23.91 15.93 -19.19
N PHE A 234 -22.94 16.70 -18.69
CA PHE A 234 -21.71 16.97 -19.43
C PHE A 234 -20.85 15.72 -19.66
N LEU A 235 -20.75 14.83 -18.68
CA LEU A 235 -20.00 13.58 -18.81
C LEU A 235 -20.67 12.59 -19.78
N SER A 236 -21.99 12.53 -19.81
CA SER A 236 -22.75 11.74 -20.79
C SER A 236 -22.53 12.27 -22.20
N ALA A 237 -22.64 13.58 -22.41
CA ALA A 237 -22.37 14.20 -23.71
C ALA A 237 -20.92 13.98 -24.16
N ALA A 238 -19.96 14.14 -23.24
CA ALA A 238 -18.55 13.90 -23.49
C ALA A 238 -18.27 12.44 -23.84
N THR A 239 -18.89 11.49 -23.14
CA THR A 239 -18.71 10.06 -23.41
C THR A 239 -19.22 9.65 -24.78
N ASN A 240 -20.32 10.25 -25.24
CA ASN A 240 -20.91 9.94 -26.54
C ASN A 240 -20.18 10.59 -27.73
N SER A 241 -19.47 11.70 -27.51
CA SER A 241 -18.87 12.49 -28.60
C SER A 241 -17.35 12.55 -28.62
N LEU A 242 -16.69 12.41 -27.46
CA LEU A 242 -15.26 12.67 -27.33
C LEU A 242 -14.45 11.39 -27.22
N LYS A 243 -13.28 11.40 -27.86
CA LYS A 243 -12.30 10.30 -27.74
C LYS A 243 -11.72 10.31 -26.33
N ARG A 244 -11.82 9.19 -25.62
CA ARG A 244 -11.14 9.00 -24.35
C ARG A 244 -9.64 8.88 -24.57
N ASN A 245 -8.87 9.55 -23.72
CA ASN A 245 -7.42 9.39 -23.70
C ASN A 245 -7.10 7.97 -23.23
N LYS A 246 -6.56 7.13 -24.12
CA LYS A 246 -6.04 5.82 -23.71
C LYS A 246 -4.96 6.09 -22.68
N LEU A 247 -5.10 5.54 -21.48
CA LEU A 247 -4.04 5.57 -20.46
C LEU A 247 -2.77 5.00 -21.10
N ARG A 248 -1.87 5.87 -21.58
CA ARG A 248 -0.53 5.46 -21.95
C ARG A 248 0.11 5.04 -20.65
N ASN A 249 0.32 3.73 -20.48
CA ASN A 249 1.20 3.22 -19.44
C ASN A 249 2.51 4.00 -19.57
N LYS A 250 2.75 4.94 -18.64
CA LYS A 250 4.02 5.66 -18.59
C LYS A 250 5.08 4.57 -18.51
N LYS A 251 5.96 4.47 -19.52
CA LYS A 251 7.10 3.55 -19.45
C LYS A 251 7.80 3.84 -18.13
N ILE A 252 7.85 2.84 -17.25
CA ILE A 252 8.55 2.97 -15.98
C ILE A 252 9.98 3.35 -16.35
N LYS A 253 10.39 4.58 -16.00
CA LYS A 253 11.75 5.04 -16.24
C LYS A 253 12.66 4.12 -15.43
N THR A 254 13.40 3.25 -16.11
CA THR A 254 14.43 2.45 -15.46
C THR A 254 15.53 3.38 -14.97
N LYS A 255 16.17 3.01 -13.86
CA LYS A 255 17.28 3.81 -13.33
C LYS A 255 18.39 3.83 -14.38
N LYS A 256 18.89 5.02 -14.73
CA LYS A 256 19.90 5.20 -15.80
C LYS A 256 21.19 4.38 -15.58
N TRP A 257 21.51 4.07 -14.32
CA TRP A 257 22.69 3.27 -13.92
C TRP A 257 22.45 1.76 -13.90
N PHE A 258 21.21 1.30 -14.08
CA PHE A 258 20.86 -0.12 -14.05
C PHE A 258 20.95 -0.70 -15.46
N ASP A 259 22.11 -1.26 -15.76
CA ASP A 259 22.45 -1.79 -17.08
C ASP A 259 22.05 -3.27 -17.27
N GLY A 260 22.36 -3.81 -18.46
CA GLY A 260 22.10 -5.21 -18.82
C GLY A 260 22.82 -6.19 -17.89
N ASP A 261 24.06 -5.92 -17.51
CA ASP A 261 24.83 -6.78 -16.61
C ASP A 261 24.15 -6.92 -15.24
N LEU A 262 23.71 -5.79 -14.66
CA LEU A 262 22.94 -5.79 -13.42
C LEU A 262 21.60 -6.50 -13.57
N TYR A 263 20.93 -6.33 -14.71
CA TYR A 263 19.68 -7.02 -15.00
C TYR A 263 19.87 -8.54 -15.04
N HIS A 264 20.85 -9.04 -15.78
CA HIS A 264 21.16 -10.46 -15.88
C HIS A 264 21.55 -11.05 -14.53
N LEU A 265 22.42 -10.36 -13.78
CA LEU A 265 22.85 -10.82 -12.47
C LEU A 265 21.71 -10.80 -11.44
N ARG A 266 20.82 -9.80 -11.50
CA ARG A 266 19.60 -9.74 -10.68
C ARG A 266 18.67 -10.92 -10.97
N ASN A 267 18.42 -11.22 -12.25
CA ASN A 267 17.54 -12.33 -12.62
C ASN A 267 18.12 -13.68 -12.20
N LYS A 268 19.44 -13.86 -12.32
CA LYS A 268 20.14 -15.04 -11.80
C LYS A 268 20.01 -15.13 -10.27
N LEU A 269 20.12 -14.00 -9.57
CA LEU A 269 19.93 -13.97 -8.11
C LEU A 269 18.50 -14.35 -7.71
N ILE A 270 17.49 -13.83 -8.40
CA ILE A 270 16.07 -14.18 -8.17
C ILE A 270 15.83 -15.68 -8.42
N SER A 271 16.35 -16.24 -9.52
CA SER A 271 16.17 -17.66 -9.81
C SER A 271 16.82 -18.55 -8.76
N TYR A 272 18.02 -18.20 -8.29
CA TYR A 272 18.68 -18.90 -7.20
C TYR A 272 18.00 -18.70 -5.84
N GLY A 273 17.37 -17.55 -5.58
CA GLY A 273 16.53 -17.36 -4.39
C GLY A 273 15.38 -18.36 -4.33
N LYS A 274 14.73 -18.64 -5.47
CA LYS A 274 13.70 -19.68 -5.58
C LYS A 274 14.25 -21.09 -5.35
N ILE A 275 15.46 -21.40 -5.84
CA ILE A 275 16.11 -22.69 -5.58
C ILE A 275 16.47 -22.82 -4.10
N TYR A 276 17.02 -21.77 -3.50
CA TYR A 276 17.37 -21.74 -2.08
C TYR A 276 16.13 -21.91 -1.19
N SER A 277 14.98 -21.37 -1.61
CA SER A 277 13.72 -21.58 -0.90
C SER A 277 13.30 -23.05 -0.82
N LYS A 278 13.58 -23.82 -1.89
CA LYS A 278 13.27 -25.25 -1.97
C LYS A 278 14.29 -26.14 -1.26
N PHE A 279 15.57 -25.74 -1.27
CA PHE A 279 16.68 -26.50 -0.70
C PHE A 279 17.47 -25.66 0.31
N PRO A 280 16.84 -25.22 1.43
CA PRO A 280 17.45 -24.31 2.39
C PRO A 280 18.66 -24.91 3.13
N TYR A 281 18.71 -26.23 3.25
CA TYR A 281 19.74 -26.96 3.99
C TYR A 281 20.93 -27.39 3.14
N ASP A 282 20.81 -27.33 1.81
CA ASP A 282 21.90 -27.73 0.92
C ASP A 282 23.03 -26.69 1.00
N PRO A 283 24.24 -27.07 1.48
CA PRO A 283 25.34 -26.13 1.66
C PRO A 283 25.85 -25.52 0.36
N LEU A 284 25.76 -26.26 -0.77
CA LEU A 284 26.19 -25.79 -2.08
C LEU A 284 25.21 -24.74 -2.61
N VAL A 285 23.90 -24.98 -2.48
CA VAL A 285 22.86 -24.02 -2.88
C VAL A 285 22.98 -22.74 -2.06
N ARG A 286 23.06 -22.85 -0.73
CA ARG A 286 23.21 -21.72 0.18
C ARG A 286 24.50 -20.94 -0.09
N GLY A 287 25.63 -21.65 -0.20
CA GLY A 287 26.93 -21.05 -0.49
C GLY A 287 26.96 -20.32 -1.83
N HIS A 288 26.39 -20.93 -2.88
CA HIS A 288 26.26 -20.31 -4.19
C HIS A 288 25.38 -19.06 -4.16
N TYR A 289 24.23 -19.12 -3.48
CA TYR A 289 23.33 -17.99 -3.33
C TYR A 289 24.04 -16.78 -2.67
N TYR A 290 24.68 -16.97 -1.51
CA TYR A 290 25.35 -15.86 -0.84
C TYR A 290 26.57 -15.33 -1.60
N LYS A 291 27.28 -16.18 -2.34
CA LYS A 291 28.33 -15.75 -3.28
C LYS A 291 27.75 -14.86 -4.37
N LEU A 292 26.63 -15.25 -4.97
CA LEU A 292 25.94 -14.50 -6.02
C LEU A 292 25.37 -13.18 -5.48
N ASN A 293 24.78 -13.19 -4.28
CA ASN A 293 24.27 -11.98 -3.62
C ASN A 293 25.40 -10.97 -3.35
N LYS A 294 26.57 -11.45 -2.92
CA LYS A 294 27.76 -10.61 -2.73
C LYS A 294 28.25 -10.01 -4.04
N GLN A 295 28.28 -10.79 -5.13
CA GLN A 295 28.63 -10.30 -6.46
C GLN A 295 27.64 -9.23 -6.94
N TYR A 296 26.34 -9.49 -6.82
CA TYR A 296 25.30 -8.54 -7.18
C TYR A 296 25.40 -7.24 -6.38
N SER A 297 25.54 -7.34 -5.07
CA SER A 297 25.67 -6.18 -4.18
C SER A 297 26.91 -5.34 -4.52
N LYS A 298 28.05 -5.98 -4.84
CA LYS A 298 29.27 -5.28 -5.29
C LYS A 298 29.05 -4.56 -6.61
N LEU A 299 28.53 -5.25 -7.63
CA LEU A 299 28.29 -4.67 -8.96
C LEU A 299 27.29 -3.51 -8.88
N ARG A 300 26.21 -3.67 -8.10
CA ARG A 300 25.20 -2.64 -7.89
C ARG A 300 25.80 -1.36 -7.30
N LYS A 301 26.61 -1.51 -6.24
CA LYS A 301 27.30 -0.38 -5.61
C LYS A 301 28.31 0.27 -6.55
N PHE A 302 29.05 -0.53 -7.31
CA PHE A 302 30.02 -0.05 -8.30
C PHE A 302 29.35 0.78 -9.40
N LYS A 303 28.34 0.23 -10.09
CA LYS A 303 27.62 0.92 -11.18
C LYS A 303 26.91 2.18 -10.71
N TYR A 304 26.34 2.17 -9.51
CA TYR A 304 25.76 3.36 -8.91
C TYR A 304 26.83 4.44 -8.63
N LYS A 305 28.00 4.07 -8.12
CA LYS A 305 29.11 5.00 -7.87
C LYS A 305 29.67 5.56 -9.18
N GLU A 306 29.85 4.72 -10.19
CA GLU A 306 30.30 5.09 -11.53
C GLU A 306 29.35 6.11 -12.17
N TYR A 307 28.04 5.84 -12.12
CA TYR A 307 27.02 6.78 -12.58
C TYR A 307 27.02 8.09 -11.81
N LYS A 308 27.16 8.05 -10.48
CA LYS A 308 27.25 9.29 -9.69
C LYS A 308 28.49 10.10 -10.08
N LYS A 309 29.63 9.43 -10.34
CA LYS A 309 30.86 10.08 -10.79
C LYS A 309 30.68 10.72 -12.17
N SER A 310 30.13 9.98 -13.14
CA SER A 310 29.89 10.52 -14.48
C SER A 310 28.92 11.69 -14.47
N LEU A 311 27.95 11.68 -13.55
CA LEU A 311 27.01 12.78 -13.37
C LEU A 311 27.69 14.04 -12.81
N VAL A 312 28.63 13.88 -11.89
CA VAL A 312 29.45 14.99 -11.36
C VAL A 312 30.36 15.56 -12.46
N GLU A 313 31.03 14.70 -13.22
CA GLU A 313 31.88 15.11 -14.36
C GLU A 313 31.06 15.85 -15.43
N GLN A 314 29.84 15.36 -15.74
CA GLN A 314 28.92 16.05 -16.65
C GLN A 314 28.50 17.42 -16.12
N LEU A 315 28.21 17.56 -14.83
CA LEU A 315 27.83 18.84 -14.24
C LEU A 315 28.98 19.85 -14.25
N GLN A 316 30.23 19.40 -14.05
CA GLN A 316 31.41 20.26 -14.10
C GLN A 316 31.66 20.76 -15.53
N ASN A 317 31.67 19.87 -16.52
CA ASN A 317 32.00 20.25 -17.90
C ASN A 317 30.86 21.06 -18.58
N LEU A 318 29.60 20.75 -18.29
CA LEU A 318 28.46 21.44 -18.92
C LEU A 318 28.21 22.84 -18.37
N HIS A 319 28.77 23.18 -17.21
CA HIS A 319 28.62 24.52 -16.62
C HIS A 319 29.26 25.58 -17.52
N ASP A 320 30.45 25.28 -18.05
CA ASP A 320 31.25 26.22 -18.83
C ASP A 320 30.91 26.15 -20.33
N ASP A 321 30.60 24.96 -20.86
CA ASP A 321 30.44 24.75 -22.30
C ASP A 321 28.98 24.88 -22.80
N ASN A 322 27.97 24.53 -21.98
CA ASN A 322 26.57 24.51 -22.44
C ASN A 322 25.54 24.63 -21.30
N PRO A 323 25.18 25.87 -20.90
CA PRO A 323 24.26 26.16 -19.81
C PRO A 323 22.86 25.54 -20.00
N LYS A 324 22.36 25.41 -21.24
CA LYS A 324 21.05 24.79 -21.50
C LYS A 324 21.05 23.30 -21.16
N SER A 325 22.11 22.59 -21.54
CA SER A 325 22.26 21.15 -21.25
C SER A 325 22.47 20.90 -19.76
N TYR A 326 23.19 21.79 -19.08
CA TYR A 326 23.34 21.78 -17.62
C TYR A 326 21.99 21.87 -16.89
N TRP A 327 21.16 22.88 -17.21
CA TRP A 327 19.85 23.04 -16.60
C TRP A 327 18.90 21.90 -16.94
N LYS A 328 18.99 21.33 -18.15
CA LYS A 328 18.24 20.12 -18.52
C LYS A 328 18.61 18.94 -17.63
N LEU A 329 19.89 18.71 -17.36
CA LEU A 329 20.37 17.63 -16.48
C LEU A 329 19.90 17.83 -15.03
N ILE A 330 19.97 19.06 -14.51
CA ILE A 330 19.46 19.39 -13.17
C ILE A 330 17.95 19.18 -13.08
N ASN A 331 17.19 19.63 -14.07
CA ASN A 331 15.74 19.44 -14.09
C ASN A 331 15.37 17.96 -14.20
N ASP A 332 16.13 17.16 -14.94
CA ASP A 332 16.00 15.70 -14.99
C ASP A 332 16.22 15.04 -13.63
N LEU A 333 17.12 15.59 -12.80
CA LEU A 333 17.37 15.11 -11.45
C LEU A 333 16.26 15.54 -10.49
N LYS A 334 15.85 16.81 -10.50
CA LYS A 334 14.76 17.34 -9.68
C LYS A 334 13.41 16.67 -9.99
N ASN A 335 13.12 16.40 -11.26
CA ASN A 335 11.88 15.74 -11.66
C ASN A 335 11.79 14.27 -11.22
N ASN A 336 12.87 13.64 -10.77
CA ASN A 336 12.80 12.33 -10.13
C ASN A 336 12.38 12.40 -8.66
N ASP A 337 12.55 13.55 -8.00
CA ASP A 337 12.16 13.77 -6.60
C ASP A 337 10.75 14.36 -6.46
N ASN A 338 10.22 15.02 -7.51
CA ASN A 338 8.86 15.58 -7.52
C ASN A 338 7.73 14.53 -7.69
N LYS A 339 7.83 13.38 -7.02
CA LYS A 339 6.65 12.54 -6.78
C LYS A 339 6.01 12.98 -5.46
N ASP A 340 4.88 13.67 -5.62
CA ASP A 340 3.84 13.85 -4.60
C ASP A 340 4.21 14.66 -3.35
N HIS A 341 4.52 15.94 -3.56
CA HIS A 341 4.14 16.97 -2.61
C HIS A 341 3.14 17.93 -3.27
N SER A 342 1.98 17.42 -3.71
CA SER A 342 0.79 18.28 -3.65
C SER A 342 0.36 18.32 -2.19
N SER A 343 0.97 19.20 -1.40
CA SER A 343 0.28 19.67 -0.20
C SER A 343 -1.08 20.17 -0.66
N ALA A 344 -2.15 19.46 -0.30
CA ALA A 344 -3.50 19.85 -0.65
C ALA A 344 -3.73 21.26 -0.12
N VAL A 345 -3.68 22.26 -1.01
CA VAL A 345 -3.97 23.64 -0.66
C VAL A 345 -5.46 23.68 -0.32
N ALA A 346 -5.79 24.06 0.92
CA ALA A 346 -7.16 24.06 1.40
C ALA A 346 -8.06 24.90 0.46
N PRO A 347 -9.30 24.47 0.16
CA PRO A 347 -10.20 25.18 -0.75
C PRO A 347 -10.39 26.66 -0.40
N SER A 348 -10.36 27.01 0.89
CA SER A 348 -10.43 28.40 1.37
C SER A 348 -9.28 29.28 0.88
N VAL A 349 -8.07 28.71 0.74
CA VAL A 349 -6.89 29.40 0.23
C VAL A 349 -7.02 29.65 -1.27
N TRP A 350 -7.61 28.70 -2.02
CA TRP A 350 -7.94 28.88 -3.43
C TRP A 350 -8.97 29.99 -3.63
N VAL A 351 -10.07 29.95 -2.87
CA VAL A 351 -11.12 30.97 -2.93
C VAL A 351 -10.56 32.34 -2.60
N SER A 352 -9.73 32.46 -1.56
CA SER A 352 -9.09 33.72 -1.21
C SER A 352 -8.13 34.22 -2.29
N HIS A 353 -7.36 33.34 -2.91
CA HIS A 353 -6.42 33.70 -3.98
C HIS A 353 -7.15 34.23 -5.21
N PHE A 354 -8.19 33.52 -5.67
CA PHE A 354 -8.96 33.94 -6.84
C PHE A 354 -9.82 35.16 -6.54
N ASN A 355 -10.41 35.28 -5.36
CA ASN A 355 -11.10 36.52 -4.95
C ASN A 355 -10.15 37.73 -4.96
N GLY A 356 -8.89 37.55 -4.58
CA GLY A 356 -7.87 38.60 -4.67
C GLY A 356 -7.55 39.02 -6.11
N LEU A 357 -7.61 38.08 -7.08
CA LEU A 357 -7.42 38.38 -8.50
C LEU A 357 -8.59 39.16 -9.11
N TYR A 358 -9.81 38.99 -8.58
CA TYR A 358 -10.99 39.74 -9.01
C TYR A 358 -11.19 41.08 -8.29
N GLN A 359 -10.38 41.39 -7.27
CA GLN A 359 -10.38 42.73 -6.70
C GLN A 359 -9.68 43.70 -7.65
N LEU A 360 -10.41 44.74 -8.05
CA LEU A 360 -9.85 45.88 -8.78
C LEU A 360 -8.63 46.40 -8.02
N HIS A 361 -7.46 46.36 -8.67
CA HIS A 361 -6.22 46.85 -8.08
C HIS A 361 -6.40 48.31 -7.60
N GLU A 362 -5.88 48.63 -6.42
CA GLU A 362 -6.25 49.86 -5.68
C GLU A 362 -6.05 51.14 -6.49
N SER A 363 -5.05 51.17 -7.36
CA SER A 363 -4.77 52.26 -8.29
C SER A 363 -5.91 52.56 -9.28
N PHE A 364 -6.79 51.59 -9.55
CA PHE A 364 -7.93 51.72 -10.46
C PHE A 364 -9.25 51.97 -9.73
N LYS A 365 -9.36 51.69 -8.42
CA LYS A 365 -10.60 51.91 -7.67
C LYS A 365 -11.01 53.39 -7.65
N GLU A 366 -10.06 54.31 -7.43
CA GLU A 366 -10.34 55.75 -7.48
C GLU A 366 -10.72 56.24 -8.88
N ARG A 367 -10.12 55.65 -9.92
CA ARG A 367 -10.41 55.97 -11.32
C ARG A 367 -11.81 55.52 -11.71
N VAL A 368 -12.22 54.32 -11.32
CA VAL A 368 -13.56 53.76 -11.58
C VAL A 368 -14.62 54.54 -10.82
N ALA A 369 -14.41 54.85 -9.54
CA ALA A 369 -15.34 55.66 -8.75
C ALA A 369 -15.55 57.08 -9.31
N LYS A 370 -14.50 57.70 -9.89
CA LYS A 370 -14.61 58.98 -10.60
C LYS A 370 -15.39 58.89 -11.91
N LEU A 371 -15.29 57.77 -12.64
CA LEU A 371 -16.02 57.55 -13.88
C LEU A 371 -17.50 57.27 -13.62
N GLU A 372 -17.83 56.49 -12.58
CA GLU A 372 -19.21 56.21 -12.19
C GLU A 372 -19.95 57.45 -11.66
N LYS A 373 -19.25 58.35 -10.93
CA LYS A 373 -19.80 59.66 -10.54
C LYS A 373 -20.05 60.61 -11.71
N LYS A 374 -19.43 60.36 -12.87
CA LYS A 374 -19.61 61.15 -14.09
C LYS A 374 -20.71 60.59 -14.99
N ALA A 375 -21.16 59.36 -14.72
CA ALA A 375 -22.21 58.65 -15.44
C ALA A 375 -23.58 58.71 -14.74
N ARG A 376 -23.64 59.29 -13.53
CA ARG A 376 -24.87 59.80 -12.89
C ARG A 376 -24.90 61.31 -13.07
#